data_AF-A0AAU2SPI8-F1
#
_entry.id   AF-A0AAU2SPI8-F1
#
_cell.length_a   1.000
_cell.length_b   1.000
_cell.length_c   1.000
_cell.angle_alpha   90.00
_cell.angle_beta   90.00
_cell.angle_gamma   90.00
#
_symmetry.space_group_name_H-M   'P 1'
#
loop_
_entity.id
_entity.type
_entity.pdbx_description
1 polymer ?
#
loop_
_entity_poly.entity_id
_entity_poly.type
_entity_poly.pdbx_seq_one_letter_code
_entity_poly.pdbx_strand_id
1 'polypeptide(L)'
;MARALQPGLVGLQLLVRDYPYDTVMAARVLDQGYAYLLTAMTHRGECLGLAPSKLVDIGVHTIILDTVAYAELCARFSGGHFLHHVPKVDMKNDGSVMKTAHFVAADGWEVDLSLWQDAAGCGPCHPGSDSH
;
A
#
# COMPACT_ATOMS: atom_id res chain seq x y z
N MET A 1 15.04 0.27 13.13
CA MET A 1 15.59 -0.63 12.08
C MET A 1 14.41 -1.29 11.38
N ALA A 2 13.94 -0.71 10.27
CA ALA A 2 12.89 -1.32 9.47
C ALA A 2 13.46 -2.60 8.84
N ARG A 3 12.95 -3.74 9.29
CA ARG A 3 13.35 -5.05 8.79
C ARG A 3 12.65 -5.21 7.45
N ALA A 4 13.43 -5.25 6.36
CA ALA A 4 12.92 -5.57 5.03
C ALA A 4 12.09 -6.86 5.12
N LEU A 5 10.77 -6.75 4.94
CA LEU A 5 9.95 -7.93 4.70
C LEU A 5 10.42 -8.46 3.36
N GLN A 6 10.82 -9.72 3.31
CA GLN A 6 11.12 -10.34 2.03
C GLN A 6 9.82 -10.31 1.21
N PRO A 7 9.80 -9.69 0.01
CA PRO A 7 8.61 -9.70 -0.82
C PRO A 7 8.17 -11.14 -1.03
N GLY A 8 6.93 -11.44 -0.68
CA GLY A 8 6.35 -12.77 -0.89
C GLY A 8 6.54 -13.17 -2.35
N LEU A 9 7.26 -14.26 -2.60
CA LEU A 9 7.61 -14.73 -3.95
C LEU A 9 6.37 -14.82 -4.87
N VAL A 10 5.21 -15.12 -4.28
CA VAL A 10 3.91 -15.17 -4.95
C VAL A 10 3.50 -13.79 -5.48
N GLY A 11 3.55 -12.73 -4.66
CA GLY A 11 3.15 -11.38 -5.07
C GLY A 11 3.98 -10.84 -6.23
N LEU A 12 5.29 -11.11 -6.23
CA LEU A 12 6.18 -10.72 -7.33
C LEU A 12 5.80 -11.43 -8.64
N GLN A 13 5.52 -12.74 -8.57
CA GLN A 13 5.10 -13.52 -9.74
C GLN A 13 3.73 -13.07 -10.27
N LEU A 14 2.80 -12.72 -9.39
CA LEU A 14 1.49 -12.18 -9.78
C LEU A 14 1.64 -10.84 -10.52
N LEU A 15 2.48 -9.93 -10.02
CA LEU A 15 2.75 -8.66 -10.68
C LEU A 15 3.36 -8.82 -12.07
N VAL A 16 4.33 -9.72 -12.23
CA VAL A 16 4.94 -10.01 -13.54
C VAL A 16 3.95 -10.68 -14.50
N ARG A 17 3.01 -11.48 -13.98
CA ARG A 17 1.98 -12.17 -14.78
C ARG A 17 0.89 -11.20 -15.27
N ASP A 18 0.40 -10.34 -14.38
CA ASP A 18 -0.83 -9.56 -14.59
C ASP A 18 -0.58 -8.15 -15.12
N TYR A 19 0.65 -7.65 -14.99
CA TYR A 19 1.06 -6.32 -15.42
C TYR A 19 2.29 -6.40 -16.33
N PRO A 20 2.51 -5.42 -17.21
CA PRO A 20 3.68 -5.37 -18.10
C PRO A 20 4.95 -4.94 -17.33
N TYR A 21 5.22 -5.59 -16.20
CA TYR A 21 6.36 -5.32 -15.31
C TYR A 21 7.42 -6.40 -15.49
N ASP A 22 8.68 -5.97 -15.52
CA ASP A 22 9.78 -6.88 -15.22
C ASP A 22 9.87 -7.13 -13.70
N THR A 23 10.78 -8.02 -13.30
CA THR A 23 10.97 -8.36 -11.88
C THR A 23 11.45 -7.18 -11.04
N VAL A 24 12.14 -6.20 -11.64
CA VAL A 24 12.65 -5.01 -10.94
C VAL A 24 11.50 -4.07 -10.60
N MET A 25 10.64 -3.75 -11.57
CA MET A 25 9.45 -2.94 -11.35
C MET A 25 8.46 -3.63 -10.41
N ALA A 26 8.25 -4.94 -10.59
CA ALA A 26 7.38 -5.73 -9.70
C ALA A 26 7.86 -5.69 -8.24
N ALA A 27 9.17 -5.83 -8.00
CA ALA A 27 9.74 -5.72 -6.66
C ALA A 27 9.51 -4.33 -6.05
N ARG A 28 9.77 -3.26 -6.81
CA ARG A 28 9.56 -1.87 -6.35
C ARG A 28 8.10 -1.60 -6.00
N VAL A 29 7.17 -2.03 -6.85
CA VAL A 29 5.71 -1.87 -6.61
C VAL A 29 5.28 -2.65 -5.37
N LEU A 30 5.73 -3.90 -5.23
CA LEU A 30 5.39 -4.74 -4.09
C LEU A 30 5.94 -4.17 -2.78
N ASP A 31 7.19 -3.69 -2.79
CA ASP A 31 7.83 -3.08 -1.62
C ASP A 31 7.09 -1.82 -1.16
N GLN A 32 6.72 -0.93 -2.08
CA GLN A 32 5.95 0.28 -1.72
C GLN A 32 4.52 -0.08 -1.25
N GLY A 33 3.91 -1.13 -1.79
CA GLY A 33 2.62 -1.65 -1.31
C GLY A 33 2.68 -2.13 0.14
N TYR A 34 3.75 -2.86 0.51
CA TYR A 34 3.98 -3.26 1.90
C TYR A 34 4.23 -2.05 2.81
N ALA A 35 5.07 -1.09 2.37
CA ALA A 35 5.35 0.12 3.14
C ALA A 35 4.05 0.88 3.45
N TYR A 36 3.17 1.06 2.46
CA TYR A 36 1.86 1.66 2.66
C TYR A 36 1.00 0.86 3.66
N LEU A 37 0.82 -0.45 3.46
CA LEU A 37 -0.03 -1.26 4.33
C LEU A 37 0.44 -1.23 5.78
N LEU A 38 1.75 -1.30 6.02
CA LEU A 38 2.30 -1.30 7.38
C LEU A 38 2.17 0.06 8.05
N THR A 39 2.38 1.15 7.32
CA THR A 39 2.08 2.51 7.81
C THR A 39 0.59 2.66 8.13
N ALA A 40 -0.31 2.19 7.26
CA ALA A 40 -1.74 2.23 7.52
C ALA A 40 -2.17 1.37 8.72
N MET A 41 -1.55 0.20 8.92
CA MET A 41 -1.79 -0.63 10.10
C MET A 41 -1.28 0.02 11.39
N THR A 42 -0.12 0.69 11.32
CA THR A 42 0.52 1.38 12.45
C THR A 42 -0.34 2.55 12.94
N HIS A 43 -0.89 3.32 12.01
CA HIS A 43 -1.72 4.50 12.31
C HIS A 43 -3.23 4.21 12.32
N ARG A 44 -3.62 2.94 12.42
CA ARG A 44 -5.04 2.55 12.39
C ARG A 44 -5.79 3.24 13.55
N GLY A 45 -6.93 3.86 13.23
CA GLY A 45 -7.77 4.59 14.19
C GLY A 45 -7.42 6.07 14.34
N GLU A 46 -6.31 6.54 13.78
CA GLU A 46 -5.94 7.97 13.81
C GLU A 46 -6.67 8.81 12.75
N CYS A 47 -7.44 8.18 11.86
CA CYS A 47 -8.25 8.86 10.84
C CYS A 47 -7.44 9.82 9.92
N LEU A 48 -6.18 9.47 9.60
CA LEU A 48 -5.25 10.35 8.87
C LEU A 48 -5.63 10.59 7.39
N GLY A 49 -6.54 9.78 6.86
CA GLY A 49 -6.96 9.83 5.46
C GLY A 49 -5.83 9.43 4.51
N LEU A 50 -5.12 8.36 4.84
CA LEU A 50 -4.04 7.81 4.02
C LEU A 50 -4.60 7.32 2.67
N ALA A 51 -3.80 7.46 1.61
CA ALA A 51 -4.14 7.04 0.27
C ALA A 51 -2.87 6.67 -0.50
N PRO A 52 -2.84 5.52 -1.19
CA PRO A 52 -1.74 5.16 -2.08
C PRO A 52 -1.84 5.94 -3.40
N SER A 53 -0.73 6.02 -4.14
CA SER A 53 -0.78 6.37 -5.56
C SER A 53 -1.32 5.18 -6.39
N LYS A 54 -1.57 5.38 -7.68
CA LYS A 54 -2.04 4.30 -8.57
C LYS A 54 -1.12 3.08 -8.60
N LEU A 55 0.19 3.31 -8.70
CA LEU A 55 1.17 2.21 -8.77
C LEU A 55 1.33 1.51 -7.43
N VAL A 56 1.27 2.26 -6.33
CA VAL A 56 1.32 1.68 -4.98
C VAL A 56 0.06 0.87 -4.70
N ASP A 57 -1.10 1.35 -5.12
CA ASP A 57 -2.40 0.65 -4.97
C ASP A 57 -2.40 -0.72 -5.66
N ILE A 58 -1.78 -0.84 -6.84
CA ILE A 58 -1.57 -2.14 -7.50
C ILE A 58 -0.77 -3.10 -6.60
N GLY A 59 0.27 -2.60 -5.93
CA GLY A 59 1.04 -3.39 -4.96
C GLY A 59 0.19 -3.82 -3.77
N VAL A 60 -0.61 -2.90 -3.23
CA VAL A 60 -1.55 -3.18 -2.12
C VAL A 60 -2.56 -4.27 -2.50
N HIS A 61 -3.20 -4.15 -3.66
CA HIS A 61 -4.15 -5.17 -4.15
C HIS A 61 -3.47 -6.52 -4.34
N THR A 62 -2.26 -6.53 -4.90
CA THR A 62 -1.48 -7.76 -5.08
C THR A 62 -1.24 -8.47 -3.76
N ILE A 63 -0.88 -7.75 -2.70
CA ILE A 63 -0.64 -8.32 -1.37
C ILE A 63 -1.92 -8.95 -0.81
N ILE A 64 -3.08 -8.34 -1.07
CA ILE A 64 -4.37 -8.76 -0.51
C ILE A 64 -4.97 -9.95 -1.25
N LEU A 65 -4.63 -10.13 -2.53
CA LEU A 65 -5.06 -11.30 -3.30
C LEU A 65 -4.61 -12.61 -2.65
N ASP A 66 -3.44 -12.64 -2.00
CA ASP A 66 -3.06 -13.73 -1.10
C ASP A 66 -3.69 -13.51 0.29
N THR A 67 -4.97 -13.86 0.38
CA THR A 67 -5.76 -13.63 1.61
C THR A 67 -5.21 -14.37 2.84
N VAL A 68 -4.46 -15.46 2.66
CA VAL A 68 -3.81 -16.17 3.78
C VAL A 68 -2.65 -15.33 4.30
N ALA A 69 -1.73 -14.93 3.42
CA ALA A 69 -0.60 -14.08 3.80
C ALA A 69 -1.06 -12.72 4.35
N TYR A 70 -2.12 -12.13 3.78
CA TYR A 70 -2.69 -10.88 4.26
C TYR A 70 -3.32 -11.00 5.65
N ALA A 71 -4.03 -12.09 5.93
CA ALA A 71 -4.58 -12.34 7.27
C ALA A 71 -3.46 -12.49 8.32
N GLU A 72 -2.37 -13.17 7.98
CA GLU A 72 -1.18 -13.28 8.83
C GLU A 72 -0.50 -11.91 9.06
N LEU A 73 -0.42 -11.08 8.02
CA LEU A 73 0.09 -9.72 8.12
C LEU A 73 -0.75 -8.88 9.10
N CYS A 74 -2.08 -8.93 8.98
CA CYS A 74 -3.01 -8.25 9.88
C CYS A 74 -2.90 -8.76 11.32
N ALA A 75 -2.81 -10.08 11.51
CA ALA A 75 -2.60 -10.69 12.83
C ALA A 75 -1.32 -10.17 13.50
N ARG A 76 -0.25 -10.02 12.71
CA ARG A 76 1.05 -9.61 13.22
C ARG A 76 1.17 -8.11 13.48
N PHE A 77 0.61 -7.27 12.61
CA PHE A 77 0.90 -5.82 12.61
C PHE A 77 -0.31 -4.93 12.92
N SER A 78 -1.53 -5.47 12.95
CA SER A 78 -2.74 -4.71 13.28
C SER A 78 -3.58 -5.39 14.37
N GLY A 79 -2.97 -6.25 15.19
CA GLY A 79 -3.67 -6.96 16.28
C GLY A 79 -4.81 -7.86 15.78
N GLY A 80 -4.73 -8.35 14.53
CA GLY A 80 -5.78 -9.15 13.90
C GLY A 80 -6.88 -8.35 13.21
N HIS A 81 -6.84 -7.01 13.26
CA HIS A 81 -7.79 -6.19 12.53
C HIS A 81 -7.43 -6.10 11.06
N PHE A 82 -8.43 -6.28 10.19
CA PHE A 82 -8.28 -6.08 8.76
C PHE A 82 -8.33 -4.59 8.44
N LEU A 83 -7.45 -4.13 7.55
CA LEU A 83 -7.66 -2.87 6.84
C LEU A 83 -8.60 -3.17 5.69
N HIS A 84 -9.91 -3.05 5.90
CA HIS A 84 -10.87 -3.41 4.85
C HIS A 84 -10.63 -2.58 3.58
N HIS A 85 -10.43 -3.26 2.44
CA HIS A 85 -10.45 -2.61 1.14
C HIS A 85 -11.90 -2.23 0.83
N VAL A 86 -12.17 -0.95 0.65
CA VAL A 86 -13.51 -0.49 0.23
C VAL A 86 -13.32 0.37 -1.02
N PRO A 87 -13.43 -0.24 -2.22
CA PRO A 87 -13.23 0.49 -3.45
C PRO A 87 -14.23 1.64 -3.55
N LYS A 88 -13.73 2.82 -3.92
CA LYS A 88 -14.57 3.92 -4.41
C LYS A 88 -14.56 3.97 -5.92
N VAL A 89 -15.70 4.36 -6.45
CA VAL A 89 -15.90 4.62 -7.87
C VAL A 89 -15.23 5.95 -8.28
N ASP A 90 -15.29 6.96 -7.42
CA ASP A 90 -14.71 8.27 -7.68
C ASP A 90 -13.25 8.36 -7.26
N MET A 91 -12.43 8.91 -8.15
CA MET A 91 -11.03 9.22 -7.88
C MET A 91 -10.89 10.63 -7.33
N LYS A 92 -9.95 10.84 -6.40
CA LYS A 92 -9.61 12.16 -5.88
C LYS A 92 -8.14 12.49 -6.15
N ASN A 93 -7.85 13.79 -6.24
CA ASN A 93 -6.51 14.35 -6.28
C ASN A 93 -6.47 15.56 -5.35
N ASP A 94 -6.44 15.28 -4.04
CA ASP A 94 -6.52 16.27 -2.94
C ASP A 94 -5.19 16.43 -2.19
N GLY A 95 -4.10 15.87 -2.74
CA GLY A 95 -2.79 15.83 -2.09
C GLY A 95 -2.60 14.72 -1.05
N SER A 96 -3.62 13.88 -0.79
CA SER A 96 -3.52 12.78 0.19
C SER A 96 -2.41 11.78 -0.13
N VAL A 97 -2.12 11.56 -1.41
CA VAL A 97 -1.06 10.64 -1.85
C VAL A 97 0.31 11.08 -1.34
N MET A 98 0.70 12.33 -1.59
CA MET A 98 1.99 12.85 -1.11
C MET A 98 2.03 13.03 0.40
N LYS A 99 0.90 13.39 1.03
CA LYS A 99 0.77 13.36 2.49
C LYS A 99 1.07 11.96 3.04
N THR A 100 0.55 10.91 2.40
CA THR A 100 0.78 9.52 2.79
C THR A 100 2.24 9.12 2.61
N ALA A 101 2.87 9.49 1.50
CA ALA A 101 4.30 9.25 1.29
C ALA A 101 5.16 9.87 2.42
N HIS A 102 4.77 11.03 2.96
CA HIS A 102 5.45 11.61 4.13
C HIS A 102 5.26 10.79 5.41
N PHE A 103 4.09 10.20 5.65
CA PHE A 103 3.89 9.28 6.79
C PHE A 103 4.74 8.02 6.63
N VAL A 104 4.75 7.43 5.42
CA VAL A 104 5.59 6.27 5.10
C VAL A 104 7.07 6.57 5.37
N ALA A 105 7.56 7.74 4.95
CA ALA A 105 8.92 8.18 5.26
C ALA A 105 9.14 8.42 6.76
N ALA A 106 8.17 9.00 7.47
CA ALA A 106 8.24 9.26 8.92
C ALA A 106 8.30 7.97 9.75
N ASP A 107 7.67 6.90 9.27
CA ASP A 107 7.76 5.55 9.84
C ASP A 107 9.11 4.85 9.55
N GLY A 108 9.98 5.51 8.77
CA GLY A 108 11.33 5.04 8.48
C GLY A 108 11.44 4.11 7.27
N TRP A 109 10.42 4.08 6.40
CA TRP A 109 10.48 3.37 5.12
C TRP A 109 11.14 4.24 4.04
N GLU A 110 11.84 3.59 3.12
CA GLU A 110 12.33 4.26 1.91
C GLU A 110 11.17 4.48 0.94
N VAL A 111 11.02 5.74 0.49
CA VAL A 111 9.98 6.14 -0.45
C VAL A 111 10.56 6.21 -1.85
N ASP A 112 10.07 5.35 -2.74
CA ASP A 112 10.35 5.45 -4.18
C ASP A 112 9.46 6.54 -4.79
N LEU A 113 9.93 7.79 -4.74
CA LEU A 113 9.16 8.95 -5.16
C LEU A 113 8.56 8.83 -6.56
N SER A 114 9.22 8.11 -7.49
CA SER A 114 8.71 7.91 -8.84
C SER A 114 7.42 7.08 -8.89
N LEU A 115 7.20 6.22 -7.90
CA LEU A 115 5.97 5.45 -7.74
C LEU A 115 4.87 6.23 -7.03
N TRP A 116 5.20 7.28 -6.27
CA TRP A 116 4.25 8.09 -5.51
C TRP A 116 3.80 9.38 -6.24
N GLN A 117 4.65 9.96 -7.08
CA GLN A 117 4.42 11.28 -7.70
C GLN A 117 3.35 11.29 -8.80
N ASP A 118 3.02 10.15 -9.42
CA ASP A 118 1.95 10.06 -10.43
C ASP A 118 0.55 9.97 -9.77
N ALA A 119 0.23 11.00 -8.99
CA ALA A 119 -1.03 11.15 -8.27
C ALA A 119 -2.17 11.68 -9.16
N ALA A 120 -2.00 11.70 -10.50
CA ALA A 120 -3.04 12.13 -11.43
C ALA A 120 -4.21 11.12 -11.43
N GLY A 121 -5.13 11.32 -10.49
CA GLY A 121 -6.42 10.65 -10.44
C GLY A 121 -6.45 9.31 -9.70
N CYS A 122 -5.76 9.17 -8.57
CA CYS A 122 -5.92 7.97 -7.75
C CYS A 122 -5.96 8.25 -6.24
N GLY A 123 -6.94 7.61 -5.59
CA GLY A 123 -7.11 7.57 -4.14
C GLY A 123 -8.58 7.26 -3.79
N PRO A 124 -9.04 6.00 -3.89
CA PRO A 124 -10.41 5.63 -3.56
C PRO A 124 -10.70 5.62 -2.04
N CYS A 125 -10.02 6.43 -1.23
CA CYS A 125 -10.13 6.35 0.23
C CYS A 125 -11.16 7.37 0.76
N HIS A 126 -12.03 6.93 1.69
CA HIS A 126 -12.92 7.83 2.43
C HIS A 126 -12.12 8.79 3.31
N PRO A 127 -12.43 10.10 3.32
CA PRO A 127 -11.86 10.98 4.33
C PRO A 127 -12.14 10.41 5.72
N GLY A 128 -11.08 10.15 6.50
CA GLY A 128 -11.19 9.65 7.87
C GLY A 128 -11.51 8.16 8.04
N SER A 129 -11.39 7.32 7.01
CA SER A 129 -11.55 5.86 7.17
C SER A 129 -10.20 5.14 7.26
N ASP A 130 -10.17 4.03 8.01
CA ASP A 130 -9.05 3.08 8.10
C ASP A 130 -9.02 2.09 6.91
N SER A 131 -9.74 2.41 5.82
CA SER A 131 -9.75 1.61 4.61
C SER A 131 -8.51 1.93 3.77
N HIS A 132 -8.00 0.95 3.05
CA HIS A 132 -7.19 1.24 1.88
C HIS A 132 -8.08 1.25 0.63
#